data_AF-A0A539D8Y5-F1
#
_entry.id   AF-A0A539D8Y5-F1
#
_cell.length_a   1.000
_cell.length_b   1.000
_cell.length_c   1.000
_cell.angle_alpha   90.00
_cell.angle_beta   90.00
_cell.angle_gamma   90.00
#
_symmetry.space_group_name_H-M   'P 1'
#
loop_
_entity.id
_entity.type
_entity.pdbx_description
1 polymer ?
#
loop_
_entity_poly.entity_id
_entity_poly.type
_entity_poly.pdbx_seq_one_letter_code
_entity_poly.pdbx_strand_id
1 'polypeptide(L)'
;YFWNDLEAAFREIARVLKPGGRLALLFRTSADEAAVRAFPAEVYRFHVLSDVVAPLEAAGFAVDVHDALRGEHNTPMLLIAAKRRASIPRQ
;
A
#
# COMPACT_ATOMS: atom_id res chain seq x y z
N TYR A 1 2.15 0.21 11.68
CA TYR A 1 3.28 0.09 12.63
C TYR A 1 4.58 0.40 11.87
N PHE A 2 5.41 1.24 12.47
CA PHE A 2 6.76 1.72 12.07
C PHE A 2 6.92 2.64 10.86
N TRP A 3 6.06 2.64 9.85
CA TRP A 3 6.26 3.55 8.71
C TRP A 3 5.63 4.92 8.99
N ASN A 4 6.43 5.79 9.61
CA ASN A 4 6.05 7.18 9.89
C ASN A 4 5.93 8.03 8.61
N ASP A 5 6.69 7.65 7.57
CA ASP A 5 6.68 8.30 6.26
C ASP A 5 6.54 7.21 5.18
N LEU A 6 5.31 7.08 4.65
CA LEU A 6 4.99 6.11 3.61
C LEU A 6 5.70 6.41 2.30
N GLU A 7 5.86 7.69 1.93
CA GLU A 7 6.53 8.06 0.70
C GLU A 7 8.00 7.66 0.72
N ALA A 8 8.71 7.98 1.82
CA ALA A 8 10.10 7.60 1.98
C ALA A 8 10.27 6.07 1.95
N ALA A 9 9.40 5.34 2.67
CA ALA A 9 9.42 3.88 2.67
C ALA A 9 9.19 3.30 1.26
N PHE A 10 8.18 3.78 0.53
CA PHE A 10 7.89 3.26 -0.81
C PHE A 10 8.94 3.64 -1.85
N ARG A 11 9.55 4.83 -1.77
CA ARG A 11 10.72 5.17 -2.60
C ARG A 11 11.88 4.22 -2.37
N GLU A 12 12.16 3.88 -1.11
CA GLU A 12 13.25 2.96 -0.79
C GLU A 12 12.95 1.54 -1.26
N ILE A 13 11.71 1.05 -1.07
CA ILE A 13 11.28 -0.23 -1.62
C ILE A 13 11.40 -0.24 -3.15
N ALA A 14 10.94 0.83 -3.81
CA ALA A 14 11.11 0.96 -5.26
C ALA A 14 12.59 0.90 -5.64
N ARG A 15 13.49 1.55 -4.90
CA ARG A 15 14.94 1.54 -5.19
C ARG A 15 15.53 0.13 -5.16
N VAL A 16 15.20 -0.67 -4.14
CA VAL A 16 15.80 -2.01 -3.96
C VAL A 16 15.13 -3.11 -4.77
N LEU A 17 13.87 -2.94 -5.17
CA LEU A 17 13.13 -3.96 -5.92
C LEU A 17 13.60 -4.01 -7.38
N LYS A 18 13.79 -5.21 -7.94
CA LYS A 18 14.11 -5.39 -9.36
C LYS A 18 12.96 -4.88 -10.25
N PRO A 19 13.23 -4.38 -11.47
CA PRO A 19 12.16 -4.03 -12.41
C PRO A 19 11.20 -5.21 -12.64
N GLY A 20 9.88 -4.95 -12.57
CA GLY A 20 8.85 -6.00 -12.64
C GLY A 20 8.66 -6.83 -11.35
N GLY A 21 9.43 -6.56 -10.30
CA GLY A 21 9.16 -7.10 -8.97
C GLY A 21 7.85 -6.57 -8.40
N ARG A 22 7.27 -7.31 -7.45
CA ARG A 22 5.98 -6.98 -6.83
C ARG A 22 6.11 -6.82 -5.33
N LEU A 23 5.38 -5.86 -4.77
CA LEU A 23 5.13 -5.67 -3.36
C LEU A 23 3.68 -6.05 -3.09
N ALA A 24 3.44 -6.87 -2.06
CA ALA A 24 2.10 -7.13 -1.56
C ALA A 24 1.94 -6.48 -0.18
N LEU A 25 0.86 -5.72 0.03
CA LEU A 25 0.49 -5.16 1.32
C LEU A 25 -0.89 -5.67 1.72
N LEU A 26 -1.01 -6.17 2.94
CA LEU A 26 -2.27 -6.56 3.55
C LEU A 26 -2.48 -5.72 4.81
N PHE A 27 -3.52 -4.88 4.82
CA PHE A 27 -3.76 -3.98 5.94
C PHE A 27 -5.24 -3.60 6.05
N ARG A 28 -5.66 -3.17 7.24
CA ARG A 28 -6.98 -2.56 7.45
C ARG A 28 -6.89 -1.07 7.20
N THR A 29 -7.89 -0.52 6.51
CA THR A 29 -8.02 0.92 6.30
C THR A 29 -8.74 1.56 7.49
N SER A 30 -8.75 2.89 7.55
CA SER A 30 -9.56 3.63 8.53
C SER A 30 -11.07 3.51 8.30
N ALA A 31 -11.53 2.87 7.22
CA ALA A 31 -12.94 2.57 6.98
C ALA A 31 -13.45 1.44 7.91
N ASP A 32 -12.56 0.61 8.45
CA ASP A 32 -12.90 -0.37 9.47
C ASP A 32 -12.99 0.31 10.85
N GLU A 33 -14.09 1.01 11.10
CA GLU A 33 -14.30 1.76 12.33
C GLU A 33 -14.27 0.88 13.59
N ALA A 34 -14.67 -0.39 13.46
CA ALA A 34 -14.65 -1.34 14.57
C ALA A 34 -13.20 -1.61 15.01
N ALA A 35 -12.30 -1.85 14.06
CA ALA A 35 -10.87 -1.97 14.36
C ALA A 35 -10.29 -0.65 14.89
N VAL A 36 -10.60 0.49 14.28
CA VAL A 36 -10.09 1.79 14.73
C VAL A 36 -10.44 2.07 16.20
N ARG A 37 -11.65 1.69 16.65
CA ARG A 37 -12.06 1.81 18.07
C ARG A 37 -11.42 0.77 18.99
N ALA A 38 -11.11 -0.42 18.48
CA ALA A 38 -10.61 -1.53 19.29
C ALA A 38 -9.10 -1.46 19.57
N PHE A 39 -8.32 -0.74 18.76
CA PHE A 39 -6.86 -0.68 18.87
C PHE A 39 -6.36 0.69 19.34
N PRO A 40 -5.33 0.74 20.22
CA PRO A 40 -4.78 1.99 20.74
C PRO A 40 -4.11 2.82 19.63
N ALA A 41 -4.48 4.10 19.54
CA ALA A 41 -4.03 5.01 18.49
C ALA A 41 -2.54 5.38 18.60
N GLU A 42 -1.96 5.27 19.80
CA GLU A 42 -0.53 5.46 20.04
C GLU A 42 0.34 4.33 19.47
N VAL A 43 -0.28 3.20 19.12
CA VAL A 43 0.38 2.01 18.58
C VAL A 43 -0.01 1.76 17.11
N TYR A 44 -1.30 1.91 16.78
CA TYR A 44 -1.86 1.58 15.48
C TYR A 44 -2.30 2.83 14.72
N ARG A 45 -1.80 2.95 13.49
CA ARG A 45 -2.25 3.93 12.52
C ARG A 45 -2.94 3.21 11.37
N PHE A 46 -4.23 3.49 11.19
CA PHE A 46 -5.03 3.02 10.07
C PHE A 46 -5.10 4.14 9.03
N HIS A 47 -4.63 3.87 7.82
CA HIS A 47 -4.63 4.85 6.73
C HIS A 47 -5.94 4.74 5.93
N VAL A 48 -6.42 5.86 5.38
CA VAL A 48 -7.36 5.77 4.26
C VAL A 48 -6.64 5.11 3.08
N LEU A 49 -7.36 4.41 2.22
CA LEU A 49 -6.76 3.65 1.12
C LEU A 49 -5.90 4.53 0.20
N SER A 50 -6.37 5.73 -0.11
CA SER A 50 -5.68 6.70 -0.96
C SER A 50 -4.30 7.10 -0.43
N ASP A 51 -4.15 7.19 0.90
CA ASP A 51 -2.88 7.56 1.55
C ASP A 51 -1.80 6.48 1.40
N VAL A 52 -2.19 5.27 0.99
CA VAL A 52 -1.26 4.17 0.69
C VAL A 52 -1.04 4.06 -0.82
N VAL A 53 -2.12 4.16 -1.61
CA VAL A 53 -2.06 4.00 -3.07
C VAL A 53 -1.29 5.14 -3.74
N ALA A 54 -1.57 6.41 -3.41
CA ALA A 54 -0.94 7.54 -4.10
C ALA A 54 0.59 7.57 -3.92
N PRO A 55 1.15 7.35 -2.70
CA PRO A 55 2.59 7.22 -2.52
C PRO A 55 3.24 6.05 -3.26
N LEU A 56 2.56 4.90 -3.39
CA LEU A 56 3.04 3.77 -4.20
C LEU A 56 3.11 4.15 -5.68
N GLU A 57 2.07 4.78 -6.22
CA GLU A 57 2.06 5.22 -7.61
C GLU A 57 3.14 6.28 -7.89
N ALA A 58 3.30 7.24 -6.98
CA ALA A 58 4.36 8.24 -7.04
C ALA A 58 5.77 7.62 -6.98
N ALA A 59 5.95 6.51 -6.26
CA ALA A 59 7.20 5.75 -6.23
C ALA A 59 7.44 4.89 -7.49
N GLY A 60 6.54 4.92 -8.48
CA GLY A 60 6.69 4.23 -9.75
C GLY A 60 6.11 2.81 -9.78
N PHE A 61 5.15 2.50 -8.89
CA PHE A 61 4.39 1.27 -8.96
C PHE A 61 3.12 1.42 -9.84
N ALA A 62 2.63 0.30 -10.35
CA ALA A 62 1.25 0.13 -10.78
C ALA A 62 0.54 -0.69 -9.70
N VAL A 63 -0.61 -0.24 -9.21
CA VAL A 63 -1.25 -0.80 -8.01
C VAL A 63 -2.59 -1.43 -8.38
N ASP A 64 -2.74 -2.72 -8.06
CA ASP A 64 -4.01 -3.43 -8.10
C ASP A 64 -4.58 -3.54 -6.69
N VAL A 65 -5.85 -3.17 -6.51
CA VAL A 65 -6.56 -3.18 -5.22
C VAL A 65 -7.57 -4.31 -5.17
N HIS A 66 -7.57 -5.07 -4.08
CA HIS A 66 -8.53 -6.16 -3.85
C HIS A 66 -9.04 -6.14 -2.41
N ASP A 67 -10.31 -6.49 -2.22
CA ASP A 67 -10.82 -6.92 -0.91
C ASP A 67 -10.23 -8.29 -0.58
N ALA A 68 -9.55 -8.42 0.57
CA ALA A 68 -8.85 -9.67 0.90
C ALA A 68 -9.81 -10.82 1.22
N LEU A 69 -11.00 -10.52 1.72
CA LEU A 69 -12.06 -11.48 2.03
C LEU A 69 -13.32 -11.02 1.30
N ARG A 70 -13.56 -11.57 0.10
CA ARG A 70 -14.69 -11.17 -0.74
C ARG A 70 -16.02 -11.31 0.01
N GLY A 71 -16.82 -10.24 0.04
CA GLY A 71 -18.22 -10.28 0.47
C GLY A 71 -18.50 -9.87 1.92
N GLU A 72 -17.48 -9.48 2.69
CA GLU A 72 -17.65 -8.92 4.04
C GLU A 72 -17.34 -7.41 4.03
N HIS A 73 -18.17 -6.62 4.72
CA HIS A 73 -17.84 -5.22 4.97
C HIS A 73 -16.70 -5.14 6.00
N ASN A 74 -15.81 -4.14 5.90
CA ASN A 74 -14.67 -3.90 6.80
C ASN A 74 -13.56 -4.97 6.77
N THR A 75 -13.29 -5.55 5.59
CA THR A 75 -12.20 -6.51 5.43
C THR A 75 -10.85 -5.81 5.21
N PRO A 76 -9.73 -6.46 5.54
CA PRO A 76 -8.42 -6.00 5.11
C PRO A 76 -8.35 -5.83 3.59
N MET A 77 -7.62 -4.83 3.15
CA MET A 77 -7.31 -4.60 1.74
C MET A 77 -6.02 -5.34 1.39
N LEU A 78 -6.02 -6.04 0.26
CA LEU A 78 -4.82 -6.54 -0.40
C LEU A 78 -4.45 -5.60 -1.55
N LEU A 79 -3.28 -4.99 -1.46
CA LEU A 79 -2.65 -4.26 -2.56
C LEU A 79 -1.54 -5.09 -3.18
N ILE A 80 -1.56 -5.22 -4.51
CA ILE A 80 -0.45 -5.75 -5.30
C ILE A 80 0.14 -4.61 -6.12
N ALA A 81 1.35 -4.18 -5.75
CA ALA A 81 2.06 -3.10 -6.41
C ALA A 81 3.22 -3.65 -7.25
N ALA A 82 3.15 -3.51 -8.58
CA ALA A 82 4.20 -3.93 -9.50
C ALA A 82 5.12 -2.75 -9.86
N LYS A 83 6.43 -2.90 -9.67
CA LYS A 83 7.40 -1.86 -10.06
C LYS A 83 7.43 -1.75 -11.58
N ARG A 84 7.08 -0.58 -12.11
CA ARG A 84 7.09 -0.32 -13.55
C ARG A 84 8.50 -0.56 -14.08
N ARG A 85 8.59 -1.25 -15.22
CA ARG A 85 9.87 -1.34 -15.95
C ARG A 85 10.17 0.05 -16.50
N ALA A 86 11.42 0.48 -16.40
CA ALA A 86 11.85 1.67 -17.11
C ALA A 86 11.55 1.46 -18.61
N SER A 87 10.78 2.37 -19.20
CA SER A 87 10.61 2.39 -20.64
C SER A 87 11.96 2.70 -21.26
N ILE A 88 12.48 1.80 -22.08
CA ILE A 88 13.63 2.10 -22.95
C ILE A 88 13.14 3.19 -23.92
N PRO A 89 13.78 4.37 -24.00
CA PRO A 89 13.44 5.35 -25.01
C PRO A 89 13.69 4.71 -26.38
N ARG A 90 12.68 4.72 -27.26
CA ARG A 90 12.90 4.39 -28.67
C ARG A 90 13.72 5.54 -29.27
N GLN A 91 14.92 5.23 -29.76
CA GLN A 91 15.72 6.13 -30.61
C GLN A 91 15.04 6.29 -31.97
#